data_AF-A0A820QLW7-F1
#
_entry.id   AF-A0A820QLW7-F1
#
_cell.length_a   1.000
_cell.length_b   1.000
_cell.length_c   1.000
_cell.angle_alpha   90.00
_cell.angle_beta   90.00
_cell.angle_gamma   90.00
#
_symmetry.space_group_name_H-M   'P 1'
#
loop_
_entity.id
_entity.type
_entity.pdbx_description
1 polymer ?
#
loop_
_entity_poly.entity_id
_entity_poly.type
_entity_poly.pdbx_seq_one_letter_code
_entity_poly.pdbx_strand_id
1 'polypeptide(L)'
;SISQLNNFNQIKNIFLFDESNNSNEYLSFEDSKIFGIYDKFDLLLTAIKKQINLIEKKMSRCCFFDQIQYENKDLSKQANSFLWHQLFPDVLLHLSSDQQFENVDQSILEQFPWINDYDSNDAVRLFMKYPSLREFINKALKNEDIKQFYMLRYFLRDLIQNLQ
;
A
#
# COMPACT_ATOMS: atom_id res chain seq x y z
N SER A 1 -30.69 8.74 13.61
CA SER A 1 -30.85 8.66 12.14
C SER A 1 -29.50 8.36 11.50
N ILE A 2 -29.46 7.76 10.30
CA ILE A 2 -28.21 7.47 9.56
C ILE A 2 -27.32 8.73 9.42
N SER A 3 -27.94 9.90 9.27
CA SER A 3 -27.24 11.20 9.25
C SER A 3 -26.40 11.51 10.50
N GLN A 4 -26.74 10.95 11.67
CA GLN A 4 -25.91 11.09 12.89
C GLN A 4 -24.66 10.20 12.85
N LEU A 5 -24.71 9.06 12.15
CA LEU A 5 -23.56 8.15 12.01
C LEU A 5 -22.48 8.77 11.12
N ASN A 6 -22.84 9.64 10.18
CA ASN A 6 -21.87 10.35 9.34
C ASN A 6 -20.98 11.31 10.12
N ASN A 7 -21.43 11.81 11.26
CA ASN A 7 -20.63 12.72 12.09
C ASN A 7 -19.48 12.01 12.81
N PHE A 8 -19.47 10.67 12.85
CA PHE A 8 -18.39 9.90 13.46
C PHE A 8 -17.30 9.59 12.43
N ASN A 9 -16.17 10.28 12.54
CA ASN A 9 -14.99 10.06 11.67
C ASN A 9 -14.39 8.64 11.78
N GLN A 10 -14.66 7.94 12.88
CA GLN A 10 -14.23 6.56 13.11
C GLN A 10 -15.01 5.55 12.28
N ILE A 11 -16.25 5.88 11.90
CA ILE A 11 -17.10 5.03 11.07
C ILE A 11 -16.73 5.31 9.61
N LYS A 12 -16.09 4.33 8.97
CA LYS A 12 -15.67 4.43 7.55
C LYS A 12 -16.63 3.78 6.58
N ASN A 13 -17.21 2.63 6.95
CA ASN A 13 -18.09 1.85 6.11
C ASN A 13 -19.37 1.47 6.89
N ILE A 14 -20.53 1.80 6.33
CA ILE A 14 -21.85 1.43 6.86
C ILE A 14 -22.48 0.45 5.86
N PHE A 15 -22.91 -0.72 6.35
CA PHE A 15 -23.65 -1.71 5.57
C PHE A 15 -25.11 -1.69 6.02
N LEU A 16 -26.04 -1.52 5.10
CA LEU A 16 -27.47 -1.53 5.39
C LEU A 16 -28.07 -2.86 4.94
N PHE A 17 -28.85 -3.49 5.80
CA PHE A 17 -29.55 -4.73 5.51
C PHE A 17 -31.05 -4.51 5.62
N ASP A 18 -31.78 -4.76 4.54
CA ASP A 18 -33.23 -4.63 4.49
C ASP A 18 -33.85 -5.73 3.63
N GLU A 19 -34.50 -6.71 4.27
CA GLU A 19 -35.21 -7.79 3.57
C GLU A 19 -36.51 -7.34 2.90
N SER A 20 -37.03 -6.17 3.25
CA SER A 20 -38.37 -5.72 2.82
C SER A 20 -38.40 -5.09 1.42
N ASN A 21 -37.25 -4.99 0.75
CA ASN A 21 -37.10 -4.52 -0.63
C ASN A 21 -37.63 -3.08 -0.87
N ASN A 22 -37.70 -2.26 0.19
CA ASN A 22 -38.08 -0.85 0.12
C ASN A 22 -36.90 0.03 -0.30
N SER A 23 -36.29 -0.32 -1.43
CA SER A 23 -35.14 0.37 -2.05
C SER A 23 -35.32 1.88 -2.22
N ASN A 24 -36.57 2.36 -2.28
CA ASN A 24 -36.91 3.77 -2.42
C ASN A 24 -36.64 4.64 -1.18
N GLU A 25 -36.61 4.08 0.03
CA GLU A 25 -36.31 4.85 1.25
C GLU A 25 -34.83 5.20 1.38
N TYR A 26 -33.96 4.51 0.63
CA TYR A 26 -32.53 4.66 0.77
C TYR A 26 -31.84 5.39 -0.40
N LEU A 27 -32.56 5.65 -1.49
CA LEU A 27 -32.09 6.47 -2.62
C LEU A 27 -31.73 7.90 -2.22
N SER A 28 -32.22 8.38 -1.07
CA SER A 28 -31.91 9.72 -0.54
C SER A 28 -30.62 9.80 0.27
N PHE A 29 -29.93 8.68 0.54
CA PHE A 29 -28.66 8.71 1.26
C PHE A 29 -27.49 8.70 0.28
N GLU A 30 -27.20 9.86 -0.32
CA GLU A 30 -25.92 10.15 -0.98
C GLU A 30 -24.78 10.33 0.05
N ASP A 31 -24.75 9.47 1.08
CA ASP A 31 -23.80 9.57 2.16
C ASP A 31 -22.54 8.76 1.83
N SER A 32 -21.41 9.47 1.74
CA SER A 32 -20.07 8.94 1.41
C SER A 32 -19.58 7.74 2.23
N LYS A 33 -20.27 7.38 3.32
CA LYS A 33 -19.91 6.28 4.23
C LYS A 33 -20.77 5.02 4.03
N ILE A 34 -21.86 5.08 3.26
CA ILE A 34 -22.69 3.91 2.98
C ILE A 34 -21.99 3.08 1.91
N PHE A 35 -21.54 1.89 2.30
CA PHE A 35 -20.81 0.98 1.42
C PHE A 35 -21.74 0.17 0.53
N GLY A 36 -22.98 -0.06 0.98
CA GLY A 36 -24.01 -0.71 0.18
C GLY A 36 -25.23 -1.08 1.00
N ILE A 37 -26.29 -1.41 0.27
CA ILE A 37 -27.58 -1.84 0.79
C ILE A 37 -27.82 -3.25 0.27
N TYR A 38 -28.17 -4.15 1.17
CA TYR A 38 -28.24 -5.58 0.90
C TYR A 38 -29.62 -6.08 1.28
N ASP A 39 -30.27 -6.73 0.33
CA ASP A 39 -31.58 -7.38 0.45
C ASP A 39 -31.45 -8.88 0.79
N LYS A 40 -30.25 -9.43 0.64
CA LYS A 40 -29.92 -10.83 0.91
C LYS A 40 -28.77 -10.93 1.90
N PHE A 41 -28.96 -11.75 2.93
CA PHE A 41 -27.97 -11.96 3.98
C PHE A 41 -26.63 -12.46 3.44
N ASP A 42 -26.64 -13.37 2.45
CA ASP A 42 -25.42 -13.88 1.83
C ASP A 42 -24.59 -12.80 1.13
N LEU A 43 -25.26 -11.82 0.50
CA LEU A 43 -24.60 -10.69 -0.16
C LEU A 43 -23.96 -9.75 0.86
N LEU A 44 -24.69 -9.45 1.95
CA LEU A 44 -24.16 -8.68 3.09
C LEU A 44 -22.92 -9.36 3.67
N LEU A 45 -23.02 -10.66 3.99
CA LEU A 45 -21.94 -11.44 4.57
C LEU A 45 -20.71 -11.42 3.66
N THR A 46 -20.91 -11.57 2.35
CA THR A 46 -19.84 -11.53 1.35
C THR A 46 -19.17 -10.17 1.29
N ALA A 47 -19.95 -9.09 1.33
CA ALA A 47 -19.43 -7.73 1.31
C ALA A 47 -18.64 -7.38 2.58
N ILE A 48 -19.13 -7.79 3.76
CA ILE A 48 -18.42 -7.63 5.04
C ILE A 48 -17.09 -8.40 5.00
N LYS A 49 -17.12 -9.68 4.61
CA LYS A 49 -15.89 -10.51 4.49
C LYS A 49 -14.88 -9.90 3.52
N LYS A 50 -15.35 -9.38 2.38
CA LYS A 50 -14.48 -8.69 1.41
C LYS A 50 -13.82 -7.46 2.02
N GLN A 51 -14.56 -6.67 2.80
CA GLN A 51 -13.98 -5.50 3.45
C GLN A 51 -13.02 -5.84 4.59
N ILE A 52 -13.34 -6.85 5.40
CA ILE A 52 -12.40 -7.37 6.41
C ILE A 52 -11.10 -7.82 5.72
N ASN A 53 -11.19 -8.62 4.66
CA ASN A 53 -10.01 -9.06 3.90
C ASN A 53 -9.20 -7.89 3.31
N LEU A 54 -9.86 -6.82 2.84
CA LEU A 54 -9.17 -5.63 2.34
C LEU A 54 -8.46 -4.88 3.47
N ILE A 55 -9.08 -4.77 4.65
CA ILE A 55 -8.48 -4.17 5.83
C ILE A 55 -7.31 -5.02 6.32
N GLU A 56 -7.47 -6.34 6.41
CA GLU A 56 -6.42 -7.27 6.79
C GLU A 56 -5.24 -7.23 5.82
N LYS A 57 -5.49 -7.18 4.49
CA LYS A 57 -4.42 -6.97 3.49
C LYS A 57 -3.70 -5.63 3.67
N LYS A 58 -4.39 -4.58 4.07
CA LYS A 58 -3.77 -3.28 4.38
C LYS A 58 -2.98 -3.34 5.69
N MET A 59 -3.50 -4.01 6.72
CA MET A 59 -2.79 -4.20 7.98
C MET A 59 -1.57 -5.12 7.82
N SER A 60 -1.66 -6.18 7.02
CA SER A 60 -0.53 -7.06 6.75
C SER A 60 0.61 -6.32 6.03
N ARG A 61 0.29 -5.34 5.16
CA ARG A 61 1.27 -4.41 4.59
C ARG A 61 1.94 -3.55 5.68
N CYS A 62 1.19 -3.13 6.71
CA CYS A 62 1.77 -2.44 7.87
C CYS A 62 2.66 -3.37 8.72
N CYS A 63 2.35 -4.67 8.77
CA CYS A 63 3.06 -5.67 9.57
C CYS A 63 4.23 -6.35 8.83
N PHE A 64 4.56 -5.94 7.61
CA PHE A 64 5.61 -6.57 6.79
C PHE A 64 7.03 -6.38 7.36
N PHE A 65 7.21 -5.54 8.39
CA PHE A 65 8.53 -5.13 8.90
C PHE A 65 8.99 -5.80 10.21
N ASP A 66 8.22 -6.68 10.85
CA ASP A 66 8.70 -7.73 11.78
C ASP A 66 7.52 -8.27 12.60
N GLN A 67 7.18 -9.55 12.50
CA GLN A 67 6.06 -10.12 13.27
C GLN A 67 6.39 -10.38 14.75
N ILE A 68 7.66 -10.30 15.16
CA ILE A 68 8.12 -10.80 16.47
C ILE A 68 8.32 -9.68 17.51
N GLN A 69 8.34 -8.39 17.12
CA GLN A 69 8.75 -7.29 18.03
C GLN A 69 7.70 -6.21 18.34
N TYR A 70 6.46 -6.32 17.84
CA TYR A 70 5.55 -5.16 17.82
C TYR A 70 4.49 -5.08 18.93
N GLU A 71 4.37 -6.08 19.82
CA GLU A 71 3.34 -6.03 20.88
C GLU A 71 3.58 -4.94 21.95
N ASN A 72 4.76 -4.31 22.02
CA ASN A 72 5.11 -3.31 23.06
C ASN A 72 5.91 -2.08 22.57
N LYS A 73 5.78 -1.66 21.30
CA LYS A 73 6.51 -0.48 20.78
C LYS A 73 5.66 0.79 20.80
N ASP A 74 6.21 1.85 21.40
CA ASP A 74 5.62 3.19 21.44
C ASP A 74 5.68 3.84 20.04
N LEU A 75 4.53 3.84 19.35
CA LEU A 75 4.37 4.40 18.00
C LEU A 75 4.64 5.91 17.94
N SER A 76 4.56 6.65 19.06
CA SER A 76 4.88 8.08 19.08
C SER A 76 6.36 8.35 18.77
N LYS A 77 7.24 7.40 19.13
CA LYS A 77 8.70 7.47 18.89
C LYS A 77 9.11 6.96 17.52
N GLN A 78 8.24 6.21 16.85
CA GLN A 78 8.46 5.67 15.51
C GLN A 78 7.54 6.31 14.46
N ALA A 79 6.85 7.40 14.80
CA ALA A 79 5.94 8.09 13.89
C ALA A 79 6.64 8.46 12.58
N ASN A 80 7.90 8.90 12.63
CA ASN A 80 8.69 9.23 11.45
C ASN A 80 8.97 8.01 10.57
N SER A 81 9.47 6.91 11.14
CA SER A 81 9.74 5.67 10.40
C SER A 81 8.47 5.03 9.86
N PHE A 82 7.36 5.08 10.62
CA PHE A 82 6.06 4.61 10.17
C PHE A 82 5.55 5.43 8.98
N LEU A 83 5.58 6.76 9.09
CA LEU A 83 5.23 7.66 7.99
C LEU A 83 6.12 7.44 6.78
N TRP A 84 7.42 7.25 7.00
CA TRP A 84 8.37 6.89 5.95
C TRP A 84 7.96 5.61 5.22
N HIS A 85 7.73 4.51 5.94
CA HIS A 85 7.33 3.24 5.31
C HIS A 85 5.95 3.26 4.64
N GLN A 86 5.01 4.08 5.13
CA GLN A 86 3.68 4.23 4.52
C GLN A 86 3.69 5.15 3.30
N LEU A 87 4.37 6.30 3.39
CA LEU A 87 4.37 7.31 2.34
C LEU A 87 5.37 7.01 1.23
N PHE A 88 6.45 6.29 1.53
CA PHE A 88 7.50 6.02 0.55
C PHE A 88 7.00 5.28 -0.70
N PRO A 89 6.21 4.18 -0.59
CA PRO A 89 5.63 3.53 -1.75
C PRO A 89 4.72 4.46 -2.55
N ASP A 90 3.90 5.27 -1.87
CA ASP A 90 3.00 6.22 -2.51
C ASP A 90 3.79 7.30 -3.27
N VAL A 91 4.83 7.87 -2.66
CA VAL A 91 5.73 8.84 -3.30
C VAL A 91 6.39 8.24 -4.54
N LEU A 92 6.89 7.01 -4.46
CA LEU A 92 7.50 6.32 -5.61
C LEU A 92 6.52 6.12 -6.77
N LEU A 93 5.26 5.80 -6.48
CA LEU A 93 4.23 5.60 -7.51
C LEU A 93 3.82 6.90 -8.20
N HIS A 94 3.98 8.05 -7.55
CA HIS A 94 3.72 9.38 -8.13
C HIS A 94 4.90 9.97 -8.90
N LEU A 95 6.08 9.33 -8.87
CA LEU A 95 7.19 9.71 -9.73
C LEU A 95 6.84 9.42 -11.20
N SER A 96 7.21 10.33 -12.09
CA SER A 96 7.01 10.17 -13.53
C SER A 96 7.77 8.96 -14.06
N SER A 97 7.09 8.21 -14.91
CA SER A 97 7.52 6.95 -15.53
C SER A 97 8.76 7.08 -16.43
N ASP A 98 9.03 8.27 -16.95
CA ASP A 98 9.70 8.39 -18.25
C ASP A 98 11.05 9.09 -18.21
N GLN A 99 11.76 9.02 -17.09
CA GLN A 99 13.19 9.35 -17.10
C GLN A 99 13.95 8.05 -16.96
N GLN A 100 14.61 7.66 -18.05
CA GLN A 100 15.65 6.65 -18.08
C GLN A 100 16.61 6.89 -16.90
N PHE A 101 17.39 5.87 -16.53
CA PHE A 101 18.48 5.97 -15.55
C PHE A 101 19.61 6.98 -15.93
N GLU A 102 19.29 8.02 -16.68
CA GLU A 102 20.09 9.21 -16.89
C GLU A 102 20.43 9.81 -15.53
N ASN A 103 21.72 9.78 -15.20
CA ASN A 103 22.33 10.22 -13.95
C ASN A 103 22.25 9.22 -12.77
N VAL A 104 22.25 7.91 -13.03
CA VAL A 104 22.64 6.95 -11.98
C VAL A 104 24.12 7.13 -11.65
N ASP A 105 24.40 7.21 -10.36
CA ASP A 105 25.76 7.32 -9.83
C ASP A 105 26.62 6.14 -10.31
N GLN A 106 27.84 6.44 -10.75
CA GLN A 106 28.76 5.47 -11.34
C GLN A 106 29.03 4.29 -10.39
N SER A 107 29.03 4.55 -9.08
CA SER A 107 29.17 3.52 -8.03
C SER A 107 28.04 2.49 -8.03
N ILE A 108 26.81 2.89 -8.39
CA ILE A 108 25.65 2.00 -8.51
C ILE A 108 25.74 1.20 -9.80
N LEU A 109 26.22 1.80 -10.91
CA LEU A 109 26.44 1.08 -12.16
C LEU A 109 27.53 0.01 -12.03
N GLU A 110 28.58 0.28 -11.26
CA GLU A 110 29.60 -0.73 -10.91
C GLU A 110 29.00 -1.86 -10.06
N GLN A 111 28.13 -1.52 -9.10
CA GLN A 111 27.50 -2.50 -8.23
C GLN A 111 26.41 -3.32 -8.93
N PHE A 112 25.71 -2.71 -9.90
CA PHE A 112 24.57 -3.29 -10.62
C PHE A 112 24.66 -2.97 -12.12
N PRO A 113 25.55 -3.66 -12.87
CA PRO A 113 25.77 -3.37 -14.29
C PRO A 113 24.54 -3.57 -15.18
N TRP A 114 23.59 -4.39 -14.73
CA TRP A 114 22.33 -4.67 -15.43
C TRP A 114 21.38 -3.46 -15.51
N ILE A 115 21.65 -2.38 -14.77
CA ILE A 115 20.82 -1.16 -14.78
C ILE A 115 20.76 -0.53 -16.19
N ASN A 116 21.83 -0.65 -16.97
CA ASN A 116 21.87 -0.10 -18.33
C ASN A 116 20.93 -0.81 -19.31
N ASP A 117 20.68 -2.10 -19.08
CA ASP A 117 19.81 -2.95 -19.91
C ASP A 117 18.47 -3.24 -19.22
N TYR A 118 18.12 -2.44 -18.22
CA TYR A 118 16.95 -2.68 -17.39
C TYR A 118 15.64 -2.40 -18.16
N ASP A 119 14.74 -3.38 -18.12
CA ASP A 119 13.36 -3.26 -18.56
C ASP A 119 12.42 -3.32 -17.34
N SER A 120 11.37 -2.49 -17.34
CA SER A 120 10.42 -2.41 -16.22
C SER A 120 9.71 -3.73 -15.92
N ASN A 121 9.53 -4.60 -16.92
CA ASN A 121 8.90 -5.91 -16.76
C ASN A 121 9.83 -6.92 -16.04
N ASP A 122 11.13 -6.63 -16.00
CA ASP A 122 12.12 -7.50 -15.38
C ASP A 122 12.31 -7.23 -13.88
N ALA A 123 11.68 -6.20 -13.31
CA ALA A 123 11.87 -5.76 -11.92
C ALA A 123 11.78 -6.92 -10.91
N VAL A 124 10.70 -7.71 -10.97
CA VAL A 124 10.48 -8.85 -10.07
C VAL A 124 11.52 -9.95 -10.29
N ARG A 125 11.83 -10.26 -11.56
CA ARG A 125 12.83 -11.27 -11.92
C ARG A 125 14.21 -10.90 -11.39
N LEU A 126 14.63 -9.65 -11.57
CA LEU A 126 15.91 -9.13 -11.10
C LEU A 126 15.98 -9.09 -9.57
N PHE A 127 14.90 -8.65 -8.91
CA PHE A 127 14.79 -8.68 -7.45
C PHE A 127 14.98 -10.10 -6.89
N MET A 128 14.39 -11.11 -7.54
CA MET A 128 14.54 -12.51 -7.13
C MET A 128 15.90 -13.11 -7.50
N LYS A 129 16.47 -12.72 -8.64
CA LYS A 129 17.73 -13.24 -9.15
C LYS A 129 18.96 -12.75 -8.37
N TYR A 130 18.95 -11.52 -7.87
CA TYR A 130 20.12 -10.90 -7.24
C TYR A 130 19.95 -10.70 -5.73
N PRO A 131 20.52 -11.57 -4.87
CA PRO A 131 20.50 -11.39 -3.42
C PRO A 131 21.13 -10.07 -2.96
N SER A 132 22.21 -9.64 -3.61
CA SER A 132 22.90 -8.37 -3.32
C SER A 132 21.99 -7.16 -3.50
N LEU A 133 21.10 -7.19 -4.49
CA LEU A 133 20.11 -6.13 -4.71
C LEU A 133 19.09 -6.10 -3.58
N ARG A 134 18.60 -7.26 -3.12
CA ARG A 134 17.68 -7.34 -2.00
C ARG A 134 18.31 -6.84 -0.70
N GLU A 135 19.54 -7.28 -0.42
CA GLU A 135 20.30 -6.82 0.74
C GLU A 135 20.54 -5.31 0.72
N PHE A 136 20.88 -4.76 -0.46
CA PHE A 136 21.05 -3.33 -0.66
C PHE A 136 19.76 -2.56 -0.36
N ILE A 137 18.63 -2.97 -0.94
CA ILE A 137 17.32 -2.34 -0.71
C ILE A 137 16.91 -2.45 0.76
N ASN A 138 17.08 -3.61 1.38
CA ASN A 138 16.75 -3.82 2.80
C ASN A 138 17.62 -2.95 3.72
N LYS A 139 18.91 -2.77 3.40
CA LYS A 139 19.81 -1.88 4.13
C LYS A 139 19.40 -0.42 3.98
N ALA A 140 19.02 0.01 2.78
CA ALA A 140 18.49 1.35 2.53
C ALA A 140 17.20 1.59 3.33
N LEU A 141 16.28 0.61 3.38
CA LEU A 141 15.03 0.66 4.16
C LEU A 141 15.29 0.79 5.65
N LYS A 142 16.19 -0.04 6.18
CA LYS A 142 16.51 -0.04 7.60
C LYS A 142 17.15 1.27 8.06
N ASN A 143 17.92 1.91 7.20
CA ASN A 143 18.66 3.12 7.53
C ASN A 143 17.98 4.41 7.05
N GLU A 144 16.79 4.31 6.43
CA GLU A 144 16.10 5.45 5.82
C GLU A 144 17.01 6.24 4.84
N ASP A 145 17.84 5.53 4.07
CA ASP A 145 18.83 6.15 3.17
C ASP A 145 18.17 6.68 1.89
N ILE A 146 17.67 7.92 1.98
CA ILE A 146 16.98 8.62 0.89
C ILE A 146 17.81 8.64 -0.39
N LYS A 147 19.13 8.73 -0.30
CA LYS A 147 20.01 8.82 -1.47
C LYS A 147 19.99 7.50 -2.26
N GLN A 148 20.13 6.38 -1.57
CA GLN A 148 20.05 5.05 -2.19
C GLN A 148 18.67 4.78 -2.79
N PHE A 149 17.61 5.24 -2.12
CA PHE A 149 16.25 5.13 -2.65
C PHE A 149 16.01 5.97 -3.88
N TYR A 150 16.47 7.21 -3.87
CA TYR A 150 16.37 8.08 -5.03
C TYR A 150 17.10 7.46 -6.23
N MET A 151 18.25 6.82 -6.01
CA MET A 151 18.99 6.13 -7.08
C MET A 151 18.22 4.94 -7.66
N LEU A 152 17.57 4.13 -6.83
CA LEU A 152 16.77 2.99 -7.26
C LEU A 152 15.29 3.31 -7.51
N ARG A 153 14.89 4.58 -7.51
CA ARG A 153 13.47 4.98 -7.48
C ARG A 153 12.63 4.37 -8.62
N TYR A 154 13.20 4.25 -9.82
CA TYR A 154 12.52 3.65 -10.97
C TYR A 154 12.38 2.14 -10.81
N PHE A 155 13.47 1.46 -10.46
CA PHE A 155 13.44 0.03 -10.15
C PHE A 155 12.42 -0.30 -9.04
N LEU A 156 12.40 0.49 -7.97
CA LEU A 156 11.49 0.29 -6.84
C LEU A 156 10.04 0.58 -7.21
N ARG A 157 9.78 1.62 -8.02
CA ARG A 157 8.45 1.92 -8.56
C ARG A 157 7.94 0.74 -9.37
N ASP A 158 8.71 0.25 -10.32
CA ASP A 158 8.30 -0.86 -11.19
C ASP A 158 8.16 -2.17 -10.39
N LEU A 159 9.03 -2.39 -9.40
CA LEU A 159 8.91 -3.52 -8.48
C LEU A 159 7.59 -3.44 -7.70
N ILE A 160 7.23 -2.27 -7.17
CA ILE A 160 5.96 -2.07 -6.46
C ILE A 160 4.77 -2.27 -7.41
N GLN A 161 4.82 -1.72 -8.62
CA GLN A 161 3.75 -1.86 -9.61
C GLN A 161 3.53 -3.32 -10.03
N ASN A 162 4.60 -4.08 -10.25
CA ASN A 162 4.53 -5.49 -10.64
C ASN A 162 4.17 -6.45 -9.49
N LEU A 163 4.22 -5.98 -8.24
CA LEU A 163 3.82 -6.75 -7.04
C LEU A 163 2.36 -6.49 -6.62
N GLN A 164 1.68 -5.51 -7.22
CA GLN A 164 0.27 -5.19 -6.96
C GLN A 164 -0.69 -6.07 -7.76
#